data_AF-A0A850BDI7-F1
#
_entry.id   AF-A0A850BDI7-F1
#
_cell.length_a   1.000
_cell.length_b   1.000
_cell.length_c   1.000
_cell.angle_alpha   90.00
_cell.angle_beta   90.00
_cell.angle_gamma   90.00
#
_symmetry.space_group_name_H-M   'P 1'
#
loop_
_entity.id
_entity.type
_entity.pdbx_description
1 polymer ?
#
loop_
_entity_poly.entity_id
_entity_poly.type
_entity_poly.pdbx_seq_one_letter_code
_entity_poly.pdbx_strand_id
1 'polypeptide(L)'
;MTVETLRRIAAIHGLLAWSAAALLLIAAALLARRRPPSTKTTNANTIVISALATALLAISGGLGILLHAPYLSRLRQRIFLSDPALGWLFERKTHLAFGALGLAFCGLASLLALAFVGRRLALRTDVGPTSSLPIALWRAAFAAYATSAAFSVAACILSSLVGRFSF
;
A
#
# COMPACT_ATOMS: atom_id res chain seq x y z
N MET A 1 -10.16 -3.65 26.71
CA MET A 1 -8.72 -3.84 26.43
C MET A 1 -7.92 -3.17 27.53
N THR A 2 -6.93 -3.85 28.09
CA THR A 2 -5.98 -3.23 29.04
C THR A 2 -5.03 -2.28 28.28
N VAL A 3 -4.41 -1.35 28.99
CA VAL A 3 -3.42 -0.41 28.41
C VAL A 3 -2.24 -1.16 27.79
N GLU A 4 -1.81 -2.25 28.43
CA GLU A 4 -0.72 -3.09 27.93
C GLU A 4 -1.08 -3.76 26.59
N THR A 5 -2.29 -4.33 26.47
CA THR A 5 -2.76 -4.90 25.20
C THR A 5 -2.82 -3.83 24.10
N LEU A 6 -3.25 -2.62 24.42
CA LEU A 6 -3.30 -1.51 23.46
C LEU A 6 -1.89 -1.11 22.98
N ARG A 7 -0.90 -1.03 23.88
CA ARG A 7 0.49 -0.73 23.51
C ARG A 7 1.07 -1.80 22.59
N ARG A 8 0.85 -3.09 22.90
CA ARG A 8 1.32 -4.19 22.06
C ARG A 8 0.72 -4.16 20.66
N ILE A 9 -0.60 -3.95 20.56
CA ILE A 9 -1.28 -3.86 19.26
C ILE A 9 -0.78 -2.64 18.48
N ALA A 10 -0.57 -1.50 19.13
CA ALA A 10 0.00 -0.32 18.48
C ALA A 10 1.43 -0.55 17.97
N ALA A 11 2.28 -1.23 18.74
CA ALA A 11 3.63 -1.58 18.32
C ALA A 11 3.62 -2.55 17.12
N ILE A 12 2.79 -3.60 17.17
CA ILE A 12 2.60 -4.55 16.07
C ILE A 12 2.10 -3.82 14.82
N HIS A 13 1.08 -2.98 14.94
CA HIS A 13 0.55 -2.19 13.84
C HIS A 13 1.65 -1.32 13.18
N GLY A 14 2.50 -0.67 13.99
CA GLY A 14 3.62 0.13 13.49
C GLY A 14 4.65 -0.71 12.71
N LEU A 15 5.02 -1.88 13.23
CA LEU A 15 5.94 -2.81 12.55
C LEU A 15 5.35 -3.33 11.23
N LEU A 16 4.07 -3.70 11.22
CA LEU A 16 3.39 -4.16 10.01
C LEU A 16 3.27 -3.03 8.98
N ALA A 17 3.01 -1.80 9.40
CA ALA A 17 2.91 -0.64 8.51
C ALA A 17 4.25 -0.37 7.80
N TRP A 18 5.36 -0.32 8.55
CA TRP A 18 6.69 -0.14 7.96
C TRP A 18 7.09 -1.31 7.05
N SER A 19 6.76 -2.54 7.44
CA SER A 19 7.02 -3.73 6.62
C SER A 19 6.22 -3.71 5.31
N ALA A 20 4.95 -3.28 5.37
CA ALA A 20 4.12 -3.10 4.18
C ALA A 20 4.68 -2.02 3.26
N ALA A 21 5.09 -0.87 3.81
CA ALA A 21 5.71 0.22 3.05
C ALA A 21 6.98 -0.26 2.31
N ALA A 22 7.84 -1.00 3.00
CA ALA A 22 9.05 -1.58 2.41
C ALA A 22 8.73 -2.57 1.28
N LEU A 23 7.76 -3.47 1.47
CA LEU A 23 7.35 -4.42 0.44
C LEU A 23 6.71 -3.72 -0.78
N LEU A 24 5.95 -2.64 -0.58
CA LEU A 24 5.40 -1.84 -1.68
C LEU A 24 6.51 -1.16 -2.49
N LEU A 25 7.53 -0.62 -1.82
CA LEU A 25 8.72 -0.07 -2.49
C LEU A 25 9.44 -1.15 -3.31
N ILE A 26 9.60 -2.36 -2.75
CA ILE A 26 10.20 -3.49 -3.47
C ILE A 26 9.34 -3.87 -4.68
N ALA A 27 8.01 -3.95 -4.54
CA ALA A 27 7.11 -4.24 -5.64
C ALA A 27 7.22 -3.19 -6.76
N ALA A 28 7.21 -1.90 -6.42
CA ALA A 28 7.39 -0.80 -7.36
C ALA A 28 8.76 -0.84 -8.04
N ALA A 29 9.84 -1.11 -7.30
CA ALA A 29 11.19 -1.22 -7.84
C ALA A 29 11.36 -2.41 -8.77
N LEU A 30 10.77 -3.57 -8.43
CA LEU A 30 10.75 -4.75 -9.28
C LEU A 30 10.03 -4.49 -10.59
N LEU A 31 8.94 -3.72 -10.56
CA LEU A 31 8.25 -3.28 -11.77
C LEU A 31 9.14 -2.32 -12.56
N ALA A 32 9.67 -1.25 -11.95
CA ALA A 32 10.51 -0.25 -12.62
C ALA A 32 11.74 -0.83 -13.34
N ARG A 33 12.41 -1.83 -12.75
CA ARG A 33 13.62 -2.45 -13.31
C ARG A 33 13.34 -3.36 -14.51
N ARG A 34 12.11 -3.80 -14.71
CA ARG A 34 11.75 -4.73 -15.77
C ARG A 34 11.34 -3.97 -17.01
N ARG A 35 11.72 -4.49 -18.18
CA ARG A 35 11.16 -4.00 -19.44
C ARG A 35 9.65 -4.33 -19.47
N PRO A 36 8.82 -3.46 -20.09
CA PRO A 36 7.41 -3.77 -20.31
C PRO A 36 7.30 -5.16 -20.95
N PRO A 37 6.44 -6.05 -20.46
CA PRO A 37 6.43 -7.43 -20.92
C PRO A 37 6.07 -7.48 -22.40
N SER A 38 7.02 -7.95 -23.21
CA SER A 38 6.73 -8.50 -24.55
C SER A 38 6.02 -9.84 -24.33
N THR A 39 4.72 -9.74 -24.04
CA THR A 39 3.64 -10.74 -24.08
C THR A 39 3.78 -12.11 -23.39
N LYS A 40 4.95 -12.63 -23.02
CA LYS A 40 5.06 -14.05 -22.65
C LYS A 40 5.09 -14.42 -21.17
N THR A 41 5.54 -13.58 -20.23
CA THR A 41 5.49 -14.00 -18.81
C THR A 41 5.54 -12.82 -17.83
N THR A 42 4.40 -12.53 -17.21
CA THR A 42 4.41 -11.84 -15.91
C THR A 42 5.08 -12.79 -14.91
N ASN A 43 6.19 -12.36 -14.31
CA ASN A 43 6.94 -13.21 -13.40
C ASN A 43 6.14 -13.46 -12.11
N ALA A 44 5.93 -14.73 -11.78
CA ALA A 44 5.18 -15.15 -10.60
C ALA A 44 5.70 -14.48 -9.31
N ASN A 45 7.01 -14.30 -9.18
CA ASN A 45 7.61 -13.66 -8.01
C ASN A 45 7.15 -12.19 -7.85
N THR A 46 7.00 -11.44 -8.95
CA THR A 46 6.49 -10.07 -8.89
C THR A 46 5.05 -10.05 -8.40
N ILE A 47 4.22 -10.99 -8.87
CA ILE A 47 2.82 -11.10 -8.43
C ILE A 47 2.76 -11.48 -6.95
N VAL A 48 3.55 -12.47 -6.51
CA VAL A 48 3.57 -12.93 -5.11
C VAL A 48 4.02 -11.80 -4.18
N ILE A 49 5.11 -11.09 -4.51
CA ILE A 49 5.58 -9.97 -3.69
C ILE A 49 4.53 -8.85 -3.63
N SER A 50 3.90 -8.54 -4.76
CA SER A 50 2.85 -7.52 -4.84
C SER A 50 1.61 -7.91 -4.02
N ALA A 51 1.21 -9.19 -4.07
CA ALA A 51 0.13 -9.73 -3.27
C ALA A 51 0.44 -9.69 -1.77
N LEU A 52 1.66 -10.09 -1.38
CA LEU A 52 2.12 -10.05 0.01
C LEU A 52 2.16 -8.60 0.53
N ALA A 53 2.69 -7.66 -0.26
CA ALA A 53 2.70 -6.24 0.08
C ALA A 53 1.26 -5.71 0.32
N THR A 54 0.34 -6.04 -0.58
CA THR A 54 -1.06 -5.61 -0.52
C THR A 54 -1.79 -6.24 0.68
N ALA A 55 -1.58 -7.52 0.93
CA ALA A 55 -2.16 -8.23 2.06
C ALA A 55 -1.64 -7.68 3.40
N LEU A 56 -0.33 -7.43 3.51
CA LEU A 56 0.27 -6.86 4.72
C LEU A 56 -0.23 -5.44 4.99
N LEU A 57 -0.38 -4.62 3.93
CA LEU A 57 -0.97 -3.30 4.03
C LEU A 57 -2.45 -3.38 4.47
N ALA A 58 -3.23 -4.33 3.94
CA ALA A 58 -4.62 -4.54 4.34
C ALA A 58 -4.75 -4.98 5.80
N ILE A 59 -3.89 -5.90 6.26
CA ILE A 59 -3.85 -6.33 7.67
C ILE A 59 -3.49 -5.13 8.57
N SER A 60 -2.48 -4.34 8.18
CA SER A 60 -2.10 -3.13 8.92
C SER A 60 -3.25 -2.11 8.97
N GLY A 61 -3.94 -1.89 7.85
CA GLY A 61 -5.13 -1.03 7.77
C GLY A 61 -6.27 -1.51 8.67
N GLY A 62 -6.54 -2.82 8.68
CA GLY A 62 -7.54 -3.44 9.57
C GLY A 62 -7.21 -3.24 11.05
N LEU A 63 -5.95 -3.41 11.44
CA LEU A 63 -5.50 -3.08 12.80
C LEU A 63 -5.63 -1.59 13.11
N GLY A 64 -5.34 -0.73 12.12
CA GLY A 64 -5.53 0.71 12.24
C GLY A 64 -6.99 1.09 12.55
N ILE A 65 -7.95 0.46 11.88
CA ILE A 65 -9.39 0.63 12.13
C ILE A 65 -9.75 0.15 13.55
N LEU A 66 -9.25 -1.01 13.96
CA LEU A 66 -9.49 -1.54 15.31
C LEU A 66 -8.97 -0.60 16.41
N LEU A 67 -7.80 0.01 16.18
CA LEU A 67 -7.22 1.01 17.08
C LEU A 67 -7.93 2.37 17.00
N HIS A 68 -8.66 2.66 15.92
CA HIS A 68 -9.15 4.00 15.60
C HIS A 68 -10.11 4.56 16.65
N ALA A 69 -11.13 3.80 17.04
CA ALA A 69 -12.15 4.25 17.99
C ALA A 69 -11.60 4.62 19.39
N PRO A 70 -10.79 3.77 20.06
CA PRO A 70 -10.21 4.13 21.35
C PRO A 70 -9.13 5.22 21.25
N TYR A 71 -8.47 5.36 20.09
CA TYR A 71 -7.41 6.35 19.89
C TYR A 71 -7.97 7.74 19.59
N LEU A 72 -8.97 7.85 18.70
CA LEU A 72 -9.59 9.12 18.31
C LEU A 72 -10.27 9.84 19.47
N SER A 73 -11.01 9.10 20.30
CA SER A 73 -11.78 9.66 21.40
C SER A 73 -10.93 10.35 22.47
N ARG A 74 -9.62 10.08 22.52
CA ARG A 74 -8.72 10.59 23.56
C ARG A 74 -7.63 11.53 23.03
N LEU A 75 -7.12 11.26 21.83
CA LEU A 75 -5.93 11.94 21.32
C LEU A 75 -6.25 13.08 20.34
N ARG A 76 -7.30 12.96 19.53
CA ARG A 76 -7.56 13.95 18.47
C ARG A 76 -7.76 15.36 19.04
N GLN A 77 -8.66 15.52 20.01
CA GLN A 77 -8.95 16.85 20.57
C GLN A 77 -7.74 17.42 21.32
N ARG A 78 -6.98 16.59 22.05
CA ARG A 78 -5.78 17.04 22.78
C ARG A 78 -4.69 17.52 21.83
N ILE A 79 -4.41 16.79 20.75
CA ILE A 79 -3.39 17.17 19.76
C ILE A 79 -3.79 18.48 19.06
N PHE A 80 -5.06 18.63 18.68
CA PHE A 80 -5.53 19.87 18.05
C PHE A 80 -5.47 21.09 18.97
N LEU A 81 -5.72 20.90 20.27
CA LEU A 81 -5.61 21.98 21.26
C LEU A 81 -4.16 22.34 21.58
N SER A 82 -3.23 21.37 21.55
CA SER A 82 -1.81 21.65 21.78
C SER A 82 -1.12 22.29 20.58
N ASP A 83 -1.40 21.79 19.36
CA ASP A 83 -0.82 22.29 18.12
C ASP A 83 -1.74 21.94 16.92
N PRO A 84 -2.43 22.94 16.33
CA PRO A 84 -3.28 22.73 15.17
C PRO A 84 -2.57 22.11 13.96
N ALA A 85 -1.28 22.39 13.76
CA ALA A 85 -0.51 21.82 12.66
C ALA A 85 -0.31 20.30 12.84
N LEU A 86 -0.02 19.85 14.07
CA LEU A 86 0.02 18.41 14.39
C LEU A 86 -1.34 17.74 14.23
N GLY A 87 -2.42 18.45 14.59
CA GLY A 87 -3.79 17.99 14.35
C GLY A 87 -4.08 17.74 12.87
N TRP A 88 -3.69 18.68 12.01
CA TRP A 88 -3.80 18.53 10.55
C TRP A 88 -3.00 17.35 10.01
N LEU A 89 -1.76 17.15 10.45
CA LEU A 89 -0.93 16.00 10.05
C LEU A 89 -1.57 14.67 10.50
N PHE A 90 -2.18 14.66 11.69
CA PHE A 90 -2.90 13.51 12.21
C PHE A 90 -4.12 13.11 11.35
N GLU A 91 -4.84 14.07 10.79
CA GLU A 91 -5.94 13.76 9.86
C GLU A 91 -5.41 13.28 8.50
N ARG A 92 -4.40 13.97 7.96
CA ARG A 92 -3.84 13.66 6.63
C ARG A 92 -3.23 12.27 6.54
N LYS A 93 -2.59 11.77 7.61
CA LYS A 93 -2.02 10.40 7.61
C LYS A 93 -3.09 9.33 7.35
N THR A 94 -4.33 9.55 7.82
CA THR A 94 -5.43 8.59 7.66
C THR A 94 -5.87 8.54 6.20
N HIS A 95 -6.01 9.71 5.55
CA HIS A 95 -6.31 9.79 4.13
C HIS A 95 -5.20 9.18 3.26
N LEU A 96 -3.93 9.43 3.60
CA LEU A 96 -2.79 8.81 2.92
C LEU A 96 -2.80 7.28 3.05
N ALA A 97 -3.04 6.76 4.26
CA ALA A 97 -3.13 5.32 4.49
C ALA A 97 -4.29 4.68 3.69
N PHE A 98 -5.46 5.32 3.67
CA PHE A 98 -6.60 4.87 2.87
C PHE A 98 -6.30 4.89 1.37
N GLY A 99 -5.71 5.98 0.87
CA GLY A 99 -5.28 6.10 -0.52
C GLY A 99 -4.24 5.05 -0.90
N ALA A 100 -3.27 4.79 -0.02
CA ALA A 100 -2.26 3.75 -0.21
C ALA A 100 -2.91 2.38 -0.38
N LEU A 101 -3.89 2.04 0.47
CA LEU A 101 -4.62 0.78 0.40
C LEU A 101 -5.38 0.61 -0.92
N GLY A 102 -6.17 1.62 -1.31
CA GLY A 102 -6.90 1.60 -2.57
C GLY A 102 -5.98 1.43 -3.79
N LEU A 103 -4.89 2.20 -3.83
CA LEU A 103 -3.89 2.11 -4.90
C LEU A 103 -3.18 0.74 -4.93
N ALA A 104 -2.87 0.14 -3.78
CA ALA A 104 -2.27 -1.19 -3.73
C ALA A 104 -3.19 -2.25 -4.36
N PHE A 105 -4.49 -2.20 -4.06
CA PHE A 105 -5.48 -3.09 -4.69
C PHE A 105 -5.60 -2.85 -6.19
N CYS A 106 -5.62 -1.60 -6.65
CA CYS A 106 -5.61 -1.27 -8.09
C CYS A 106 -4.35 -1.81 -8.78
N GLY A 107 -3.18 -1.70 -8.14
CA GLY A 107 -1.92 -2.23 -8.64
C GLY A 107 -1.95 -3.75 -8.76
N LEU A 108 -2.44 -4.45 -7.73
CA LEU A 108 -2.57 -5.90 -7.74
C LEU A 108 -3.54 -6.37 -8.84
N ALA A 109 -4.71 -5.74 -8.93
CA ALA A 109 -5.70 -6.06 -9.95
C ALA A 109 -5.14 -5.89 -11.37
N SER A 110 -4.38 -4.82 -11.59
CA SER A 110 -3.71 -4.56 -12.88
C SER A 110 -2.68 -5.65 -13.22
N LEU A 111 -1.90 -6.12 -12.25
CA LEU A 111 -0.95 -7.23 -12.45
C LEU A 111 -1.63 -8.57 -12.71
N LEU A 112 -2.70 -8.87 -12.00
CA LEU A 112 -3.47 -10.10 -12.21
C LEU A 112 -4.16 -10.09 -13.58
N ALA A 113 -4.73 -8.95 -13.98
CA ALA A 113 -5.29 -8.76 -15.31
C ALA A 113 -4.22 -8.94 -16.39
N LEU A 114 -3.02 -8.37 -16.19
CA LEU A 114 -1.89 -8.54 -17.10
C LEU A 114 -1.47 -10.02 -17.24
N ALA A 115 -1.39 -10.76 -16.12
CA ALA A 115 -1.08 -12.18 -16.12
C ALA A 115 -2.17 -13.02 -16.84
N PHE A 116 -3.43 -12.66 -16.65
CA PHE A 116 -4.56 -13.31 -17.31
C PHE A 116 -4.58 -13.07 -18.82
N VAL A 117 -4.40 -11.81 -19.25
CA VAL A 117 -4.31 -11.44 -20.66
C VAL A 117 -3.10 -12.12 -21.32
N GLY A 118 -1.94 -12.13 -20.66
CA GLY A 118 -0.74 -12.83 -21.15
C GLY A 118 -0.98 -14.32 -21.40
N ARG A 119 -1.65 -15.02 -20.47
CA ARG A 119 -2.03 -16.44 -20.66
C ARG A 119 -2.97 -16.64 -21.84
N ARG A 120 -3.98 -15.77 -22.01
CA ARG A 120 -4.93 -15.84 -23.14
C ARG A 120 -4.25 -15.59 -24.48
N LEU A 121 -3.34 -14.62 -24.55
CA LEU A 121 -2.59 -14.32 -25.77
C LEU A 121 -1.62 -15.44 -26.14
N ALA A 122 -0.99 -16.09 -25.15
CA ALA A 122 -0.11 -17.23 -25.41
C ALA A 122 -0.83 -18.44 -26.05
N LEU A 123 -2.14 -18.57 -25.83
CA LEU A 123 -2.98 -19.62 -26.43
C LEU A 123 -3.50 -19.27 -27.84
N ARG A 124 -3.47 -18.00 -28.24
CA ARG A 124 -3.87 -17.56 -29.59
C ARG A 124 -2.63 -17.46 -30.48
N THR A 125 -2.44 -18.46 -31.34
CA THR A 125 -1.32 -18.50 -32.30
C THR A 125 -1.40 -17.45 -33.40
N ASP A 126 -2.59 -16.86 -33.64
CA ASP A 126 -2.87 -16.07 -34.86
C ASP A 126 -3.02 -14.55 -34.65
N VAL A 127 -2.82 -14.03 -33.43
CA VAL A 127 -3.01 -12.58 -33.17
C VAL A 127 -1.66 -11.86 -33.20
N GLY A 128 -1.46 -11.05 -34.24
CA GLY A 128 -0.31 -10.15 -34.38
C GLY A 128 -0.13 -9.15 -33.22
N PRO A 129 1.05 -8.51 -33.11
CA PRO A 129 1.60 -7.95 -31.87
C PRO A 129 1.07 -6.56 -31.46
N THR A 130 -0.19 -6.23 -31.72
CA THR A 130 -0.66 -4.82 -31.72
C THR A 130 -1.53 -4.40 -30.53
N SER A 131 -1.79 -5.25 -29.54
CA SER A 131 -2.58 -4.80 -28.37
C SER A 131 -1.72 -3.95 -27.42
N SER A 132 -2.07 -2.67 -27.24
CA SER A 132 -1.43 -1.75 -26.28
C SER A 132 -1.82 -2.03 -24.82
N LEU A 133 -2.83 -2.88 -24.60
CA LEU A 133 -3.40 -3.20 -23.30
C LEU A 133 -2.39 -3.75 -22.28
N PRO A 134 -1.49 -4.71 -22.60
CA PRO A 134 -0.53 -5.23 -21.62
C PRO A 134 0.43 -4.14 -21.11
N ILE A 135 0.83 -3.21 -21.98
CA ILE A 135 1.68 -2.08 -21.62
C ILE A 135 0.92 -1.12 -20.70
N ALA A 136 -0.35 -0.83 -21.02
CA ALA A 136 -1.20 0.02 -20.18
C ALA A 136 -1.40 -0.58 -18.78
N LEU A 137 -1.69 -1.88 -18.67
CA LEU A 137 -1.86 -2.59 -17.40
C LEU A 137 -0.56 -2.61 -16.58
N TRP A 138 0.59 -2.80 -17.22
CA TRP A 138 1.88 -2.75 -16.54
C TRP A 138 2.18 -1.34 -16.02
N ARG A 139 1.92 -0.29 -16.81
CA ARG A 139 2.11 1.11 -16.39
C ARG A 139 1.16 1.48 -15.25
N ALA A 140 -0.09 1.04 -15.33
CA ALA A 140 -1.08 1.22 -14.27
C ALA A 140 -0.63 0.53 -12.97
N ALA A 141 -0.17 -0.72 -13.05
CA ALA A 141 0.38 -1.44 -11.91
C ALA A 141 1.57 -0.72 -11.27
N PHE A 142 2.53 -0.28 -12.09
CA PHE A 142 3.71 0.45 -11.61
C PHE A 142 3.32 1.77 -10.93
N ALA A 143 2.52 2.60 -11.60
CA ALA A 143 2.09 3.89 -11.07
C ALA A 143 1.31 3.72 -9.76
N ALA A 144 0.41 2.74 -9.69
CA ALA A 144 -0.38 2.45 -8.50
C ALA A 144 0.51 2.00 -7.34
N TYR A 145 1.44 1.06 -7.54
CA TYR A 145 2.35 0.62 -6.48
C TYR A 145 3.34 1.70 -6.05
N ALA A 146 3.91 2.46 -6.98
CA ALA A 146 4.80 3.57 -6.66
C ALA A 146 4.11 4.65 -5.82
N THR A 147 2.88 5.02 -6.21
CA THR A 147 2.09 6.02 -5.48
C THR A 147 1.62 5.48 -4.13
N SER A 148 1.18 4.22 -4.07
CA SER A 148 0.83 3.52 -2.82
C SER A 148 2.02 3.48 -1.85
N ALA A 149 3.21 3.14 -2.33
CA ALA A 149 4.43 3.13 -1.54
C ALA A 149 4.75 4.54 -0.99
N ALA A 150 4.69 5.57 -1.82
CA ALA A 150 4.91 6.96 -1.39
C ALA A 150 3.92 7.38 -0.30
N PHE A 151 2.63 7.09 -0.47
CA PHE A 151 1.60 7.40 0.52
C PHE A 151 1.79 6.61 1.82
N SER A 152 2.14 5.33 1.71
CA SER A 152 2.39 4.46 2.86
C SER A 152 3.60 4.95 3.68
N VAL A 153 4.71 5.29 3.02
CA VAL A 153 5.90 5.86 3.67
C VAL A 153 5.56 7.20 4.33
N ALA A 154 4.87 8.10 3.63
CA ALA A 154 4.46 9.38 4.20
C ALA A 154 3.56 9.18 5.44
N ALA A 155 2.58 8.28 5.36
CA ALA A 155 1.71 7.96 6.49
C ALA A 155 2.49 7.36 7.69
N CYS A 156 3.50 6.53 7.43
CA CYS A 156 4.38 5.99 8.48
C CYS A 156 5.20 7.11 9.16
N ILE A 157 5.84 7.98 8.37
CA ILE A 157 6.61 9.12 8.88
C ILE A 157 5.72 10.03 9.74
N LEU A 158 4.55 10.43 9.22
CA LEU A 158 3.61 11.27 9.95
C LEU A 158 3.12 10.60 11.24
N SER A 159 2.85 9.28 11.20
CA SER A 159 2.45 8.52 12.38
C SER A 159 3.55 8.49 13.44
N SER A 160 4.81 8.30 13.04
CA SER A 160 5.96 8.34 13.94
C SER A 160 6.19 9.74 14.52
N LEU A 161 6.01 10.81 13.74
CA LEU A 161 6.11 12.18 14.22
C LEU A 161 5.04 12.48 15.26
N VAL A 162 3.76 12.25 14.94
CA VAL A 162 2.66 12.48 15.89
C VAL A 162 2.83 11.64 17.16
N GLY A 163 3.32 10.40 17.03
CA GLY A 163 3.60 9.53 18.16
C GLY A 163 4.63 10.10 19.15
N ARG A 164 5.58 10.93 18.71
CA ARG A 164 6.58 11.57 19.59
C ARG A 164 6.00 12.66 20.48
N PHE A 165 4.93 13.32 20.03
CA PHE A 165 4.30 14.43 20.75
C PHE A 165 3.08 14.01 21.56
N SER A 166 2.73 12.72 21.54
CA SER A 166 1.53 12.17 22.18
C SER A 166 1.79 11.53 23.55
N PHE A 167 3.02 11.63 24.07
CA PHE A 167 3.45 11.11 25.37
C PHE A 167 4.19 12.17 26.16
#